data_AF-A0A4R7SXF0-F1
#
_entry.id   AF-A0A4R7SXF0-F1
#
_cell.length_a   1.000
_cell.length_b   1.000
_cell.length_c   1.000
_cell.angle_alpha   90.00
_cell.angle_beta   90.00
_cell.angle_gamma   90.00
#
_symmetry.space_group_name_H-M   'P 1'
#
loop_
_entity.id
_entity.type
_entity.pdbx_description
1 polymer ?
#
loop_
_entity_poly.entity_id
_entity_poly.type
_entity_poly.pdbx_seq_one_letter_code
_entity_poly.pdbx_strand_id
1 'polypeptide(L)'
;MNSLRRLAVPLALLLVGGTSMVASAEVRETPKVVASCGQKVEPGFFTCFAQRRADLGFRSRAAGTPQGYGPSDLAAAYKLPSATAGRGQRVYIVDAYDSPTAESDLAVYRKQFGLAPCTTDNGCFQKLNQNGKPSPLPAPSQSWAGEISLDLDMVSATCPNCGITLIEADSPSDDLLAAVRTAGKLGAKFVSLSWGGPESGNLVDLDQQYFNPRGIVYAASTGDYDYDAGVSYPASSTATTAIGGTSLTKDDSARGWTETVWNNEPGHGTGSGCSAEIVKPSWQSVIPAAVCPKRAIADISAVADPATGVAVYQATGGNGWAVYGGTSAAAPIVAATYALAGDPSPSSHPASYPYDRTGNLNDVVQGNNGECAPARLCTARAGWDGPTGLGTPNGVGALTSPTGANRITLTAPVQKFSAVGDVVLQQVRATDSGHRRVRFTATDLPAGLRIDASTGIIFGRPTQPHTHSTTVTATDSTGARGNTVISWVVSTRSGSRGVVNGDFESGTGGWTQSTDVIREDGQYSNHGLGYAWLGGRDTASTDSLTQQVKVPFIGHPSLRFAVRINGQNATDVLQVTVDGKTIRTFTGARTSPRYVAQSLDLTPYRGRSITVAWTSSTETPTTFLLDDISIS
;
A
#
# COMPACT_ATOMS: atom_id res chain seq x y z
N MET A 1 64.54 -74.43 -32.90
CA MET A 1 65.49 -73.56 -32.18
C MET A 1 65.00 -72.12 -32.30
N ASN A 2 64.95 -71.44 -31.16
CA ASN A 2 64.56 -70.04 -30.91
C ASN A 2 64.66 -69.04 -32.07
N SER A 3 63.64 -68.18 -32.24
CA SER A 3 63.74 -66.75 -31.89
C SER A 3 62.59 -65.92 -32.48
N LEU A 4 61.89 -65.22 -31.58
CA LEU A 4 61.06 -64.02 -31.70
C LEU A 4 60.80 -63.43 -33.12
N ARG A 5 59.53 -63.47 -33.56
CA ARG A 5 59.01 -62.63 -34.66
C ARG A 5 58.29 -61.41 -34.10
N ARG A 6 58.76 -60.22 -34.50
CA ARG A 6 58.04 -58.94 -34.40
C ARG A 6 56.87 -58.93 -35.38
N LEU A 7 55.69 -58.49 -34.94
CA LEU A 7 54.55 -58.18 -35.80
C LEU A 7 54.12 -56.73 -35.53
N ALA A 8 54.19 -55.92 -36.58
CA ALA A 8 53.66 -54.58 -36.64
C ALA A 8 52.12 -54.62 -36.71
N VAL A 9 51.45 -53.75 -35.97
CA VAL A 9 50.00 -53.55 -36.03
C VAL A 9 49.73 -52.15 -36.59
N PRO A 10 48.88 -52.00 -37.62
CA PRO A 10 48.60 -50.72 -38.25
C PRO A 10 47.58 -49.90 -37.43
N LEU A 11 47.75 -48.59 -37.51
CA LEU A 11 46.91 -47.57 -36.91
C LEU A 11 45.57 -47.48 -37.68
N ALA A 12 44.46 -47.83 -37.04
CA ALA A 12 43.11 -47.62 -37.57
C ALA A 12 42.38 -46.58 -36.72
N LEU A 13 42.07 -45.45 -37.36
CA LEU A 13 41.29 -44.34 -36.84
C LEU A 13 39.83 -44.78 -36.62
N LEU A 14 39.36 -44.86 -35.37
CA LEU A 14 37.92 -44.99 -35.08
C LEU A 14 37.30 -43.59 -34.96
N LEU A 15 36.44 -43.24 -35.92
CA LEU A 15 35.48 -42.15 -35.77
C LEU A 15 34.35 -42.62 -34.84
N VAL A 16 34.27 -42.07 -33.63
CA VAL A 16 33.07 -42.15 -32.80
C VAL A 16 32.26 -40.88 -33.07
N GLY A 17 31.18 -41.02 -33.84
CA GLY A 17 30.18 -39.97 -34.03
C GLY A 17 29.37 -39.78 -32.75
N GLY A 18 29.78 -38.82 -31.91
CA GLY A 18 28.93 -38.28 -30.84
C GLY A 18 28.13 -37.11 -31.38
N THR A 19 26.84 -37.31 -31.66
CA THR A 19 25.91 -36.20 -31.85
C THR A 19 25.67 -35.54 -30.50
N SER A 20 26.41 -34.47 -30.22
CA SER A 20 26.12 -33.54 -29.14
C SER A 20 24.77 -32.87 -29.47
N MET A 21 23.69 -33.28 -28.82
CA MET A 21 22.48 -32.45 -28.79
C MET A 21 22.82 -31.21 -27.97
N VAL A 22 23.21 -30.14 -28.64
CA VAL A 22 23.24 -28.81 -28.05
C VAL A 22 21.77 -28.46 -27.79
N ALA A 23 21.36 -28.44 -26.52
CA ALA A 23 20.08 -27.85 -26.15
C ALA A 23 20.13 -26.38 -26.60
N SER A 24 19.31 -26.02 -27.58
CA SER A 24 19.08 -24.62 -27.92
C SER A 24 18.57 -23.94 -26.64
N ALA A 25 19.28 -22.92 -26.16
CA ALA A 25 18.72 -21.99 -25.22
C ALA A 25 17.46 -21.40 -25.86
N GLU A 26 16.29 -21.64 -25.27
CA GLU A 26 15.08 -20.94 -25.69
C GLU A 26 15.36 -19.44 -25.59
N VAL A 27 15.22 -18.73 -26.71
CA VAL A 27 15.18 -17.27 -26.71
C VAL A 27 13.95 -16.89 -25.89
N ARG A 28 14.16 -16.46 -24.65
CA ARG A 28 13.08 -16.01 -23.78
C ARG A 28 12.53 -14.73 -24.42
N GLU A 29 11.36 -14.83 -25.04
CA GLU A 29 10.70 -13.70 -25.67
C GLU A 29 10.49 -12.62 -24.61
N THR A 30 10.96 -11.41 -24.90
CA THR A 30 10.99 -10.36 -23.91
C THR A 30 9.57 -9.87 -23.63
N PRO A 31 9.17 -9.74 -22.36
CA PRO A 31 7.79 -9.47 -22.03
C PRO A 31 7.35 -8.08 -22.48
N LYS A 32 6.16 -8.00 -23.08
CA LYS A 32 5.53 -6.69 -23.33
C LYS A 32 5.04 -6.10 -22.00
N VAL A 33 5.70 -5.03 -21.55
CA VAL A 33 5.37 -4.32 -20.31
C VAL A 33 4.73 -2.96 -20.57
N VAL A 34 3.93 -2.47 -19.61
CA VAL A 34 3.43 -1.10 -19.56
C VAL A 34 3.69 -0.52 -18.17
N ALA A 35 4.23 0.69 -18.12
CA ALA A 35 4.37 1.41 -16.87
C ALA A 35 2.99 1.79 -16.33
N SER A 36 2.80 1.64 -15.02
CA SER A 36 1.56 2.03 -14.34
C SER A 36 1.36 3.54 -14.37
N CYS A 37 2.39 4.31 -14.04
CA CYS A 37 2.36 5.78 -13.95
C CYS A 37 2.88 6.47 -15.21
N GLY A 38 2.52 7.76 -15.36
CA GLY A 38 3.04 8.61 -16.43
C GLY A 38 4.55 8.84 -16.25
N GLN A 39 5.32 8.65 -17.32
CA GLN A 39 6.79 8.63 -17.26
C GLN A 39 7.45 9.95 -17.64
N LYS A 40 6.64 10.96 -17.98
CA LYS A 40 7.14 12.32 -18.18
C LYS A 40 7.23 13.00 -16.82
N VAL A 41 8.41 12.94 -16.22
CA VAL A 41 8.69 13.61 -14.95
C VAL A 41 9.23 15.02 -15.23
N GLU A 42 8.46 16.04 -14.84
CA GLU A 42 8.91 17.42 -14.85
C GLU A 42 9.63 17.73 -13.52
N PRO A 43 10.58 18.69 -13.48
CA PRO A 43 11.22 19.08 -12.22
C PRO A 43 10.17 19.39 -11.13
N GLY A 44 10.31 18.77 -9.96
CA GLY A 44 9.35 18.89 -8.85
C GLY A 44 8.17 17.90 -8.88
N PHE A 45 8.13 16.99 -9.86
CA PHE A 45 7.18 15.87 -9.89
C PHE A 45 7.91 14.54 -9.77
N PHE A 46 7.16 13.50 -9.41
CA PHE A 46 7.62 12.12 -9.28
C PHE A 46 6.78 11.18 -10.15
N THR A 47 7.33 10.01 -10.45
CA THR A 47 6.57 8.90 -11.05
C THR A 47 6.75 7.64 -10.23
N CYS A 48 5.76 6.76 -10.29
CA CYS A 48 5.89 5.42 -9.75
C CYS A 48 6.61 4.50 -10.74
N PHE A 49 7.22 3.46 -10.19
CA PHE A 49 8.04 2.52 -10.94
C PHE A 49 7.38 1.14 -11.09
N ALA A 50 6.05 1.00 -10.95
CA ALA A 50 5.40 -0.27 -11.27
C ALA A 50 5.37 -0.51 -12.79
N GLN A 51 5.80 -1.72 -13.20
CA GLN A 51 5.67 -2.21 -14.57
C GLN A 51 4.77 -3.44 -14.63
N ARG A 52 3.67 -3.37 -15.38
CA ARG A 52 2.73 -4.48 -15.56
C ARG A 52 3.00 -5.22 -16.86
N ARG A 53 2.91 -6.55 -16.82
CA ARG A 53 2.90 -7.45 -17.99
C ARG A 53 1.62 -7.28 -18.81
N ALA A 54 1.71 -6.53 -19.91
CA ALA A 54 0.59 -6.24 -20.80
C ALA A 54 0.26 -7.41 -21.75
N ASP A 55 1.25 -8.21 -22.09
CA ASP A 55 1.09 -9.47 -22.85
C ASP A 55 0.22 -10.51 -22.12
N LEU A 56 0.32 -10.58 -20.79
CA LEU A 56 -0.48 -11.49 -19.97
C LEU A 56 -1.88 -10.94 -19.66
N GLY A 57 -2.05 -9.62 -19.76
CA GLY A 57 -3.30 -8.94 -19.41
C GLY A 57 -3.68 -9.11 -17.94
N PHE A 58 -4.93 -8.74 -17.62
CA PHE A 58 -5.54 -9.06 -16.34
C PHE A 58 -6.34 -10.36 -16.44
N ARG A 59 -6.38 -11.13 -15.35
CA ARG A 59 -7.16 -12.37 -15.21
C ARG A 59 -8.21 -12.22 -14.14
N SER A 60 -9.39 -12.76 -14.40
CA SER A 60 -10.52 -12.67 -13.47
C SER A 60 -10.22 -13.28 -12.09
N ARG A 61 -10.94 -12.82 -11.06
CA ARG A 61 -10.87 -13.33 -9.68
C ARG A 61 -11.09 -14.85 -9.55
N ALA A 62 -11.79 -15.48 -10.50
CA ALA A 62 -12.11 -16.91 -10.47
C ALA A 62 -11.00 -17.80 -11.08
N ALA A 63 -9.92 -17.22 -11.59
CA ALA A 63 -8.78 -18.00 -12.07
C ALA A 63 -8.16 -18.82 -10.93
N GLY A 64 -7.51 -19.96 -11.26
CA GLY A 64 -6.73 -20.76 -10.30
C GLY A 64 -5.51 -20.00 -9.76
N THR A 65 -4.44 -20.68 -9.36
CA THR A 65 -3.21 -20.03 -8.85
C THR A 65 -2.76 -18.90 -9.79
N PRO A 66 -2.63 -17.65 -9.31
CA PRO A 66 -2.24 -16.53 -10.15
C PRO A 66 -0.80 -16.71 -10.65
N GLN A 67 -0.49 -16.08 -11.79
CA GLN A 67 0.88 -16.04 -12.31
C GLN A 67 1.73 -15.04 -11.53
N GLY A 68 3.06 -15.23 -11.56
CA GLY A 68 4.02 -14.44 -10.81
C GLY A 68 4.32 -15.02 -9.43
N TYR A 69 5.36 -14.52 -8.79
CA TYR A 69 5.77 -14.95 -7.46
C TYR A 69 4.78 -14.52 -6.38
N GLY A 70 4.50 -15.44 -5.45
CA GLY A 70 3.67 -15.21 -4.28
C GLY A 70 4.46 -15.24 -2.96
N PRO A 71 3.77 -15.20 -1.81
CA PRO A 71 4.40 -15.11 -0.49
C PRO A 71 5.42 -16.22 -0.19
N SER A 72 5.11 -17.47 -0.56
CA SER A 72 6.01 -18.61 -0.34
C SER A 72 7.27 -18.54 -1.20
N ASP A 73 7.17 -17.99 -2.41
CA ASP A 73 8.31 -17.82 -3.31
C ASP A 73 9.25 -16.77 -2.74
N LEU A 74 8.74 -15.60 -2.34
CA LEU A 74 9.54 -14.53 -1.76
C LEU A 74 10.19 -14.94 -0.43
N ALA A 75 9.44 -15.63 0.43
CA ALA A 75 9.98 -16.14 1.69
C ALA A 75 11.10 -17.16 1.48
N ALA A 76 10.97 -18.04 0.47
CA ALA A 76 12.02 -18.99 0.12
C ALA A 76 13.24 -18.31 -0.51
N ALA A 77 13.02 -17.44 -1.50
CA ALA A 77 14.08 -16.76 -2.25
C ALA A 77 15.02 -15.95 -1.36
N TYR A 78 14.46 -15.25 -0.38
CA TYR A 78 15.21 -14.37 0.53
C TYR A 78 15.36 -14.93 1.95
N LYS A 79 15.02 -16.21 2.18
CA LYS A 79 15.09 -16.89 3.49
C LYS A 79 14.42 -16.11 4.63
N LEU A 80 13.22 -15.60 4.37
CA LEU A 80 12.53 -14.70 5.28
C LEU A 80 11.80 -15.45 6.40
N PRO A 81 11.84 -14.96 7.65
CA PRO A 81 11.06 -15.50 8.76
C PRO A 81 9.59 -15.03 8.73
N SER A 82 8.98 -14.91 7.54
CA SER A 82 7.66 -14.30 7.32
C SER A 82 6.54 -14.94 8.16
N ALA A 83 6.64 -16.25 8.42
CA ALA A 83 5.65 -16.99 9.21
C ALA A 83 5.69 -16.64 10.72
N THR A 84 6.85 -16.28 11.26
CA THR A 84 7.08 -16.17 12.71
C THR A 84 7.39 -14.74 13.18
N ALA A 85 7.96 -13.89 12.32
CA ALA A 85 8.33 -12.52 12.64
C ALA A 85 7.29 -11.48 12.17
N GLY A 86 7.54 -10.21 12.46
CA GLY A 86 6.71 -9.08 12.01
C GLY A 86 5.50 -8.73 12.89
N ARG A 87 5.18 -9.55 13.91
CA ARG A 87 4.04 -9.25 14.81
C ARG A 87 4.23 -7.91 15.52
N GLY A 88 3.18 -7.10 15.48
CA GLY A 88 3.16 -5.76 16.03
C GLY A 88 3.87 -4.72 15.17
N GLN A 89 4.63 -5.12 14.14
CA GLN A 89 5.26 -4.19 13.20
C GLN A 89 4.24 -3.58 12.27
N ARG A 90 4.57 -2.40 11.71
CA ARG A 90 3.72 -1.71 10.74
C ARG A 90 4.57 -1.09 9.64
N VAL A 91 4.25 -1.43 8.40
CA VAL A 91 4.88 -0.83 7.21
C VAL A 91 3.96 0.27 6.70
N TYR A 92 4.54 1.44 6.45
CA TYR A 92 3.87 2.58 5.86
C TYR A 92 4.19 2.60 4.37
N ILE A 93 3.17 2.74 3.53
CA ILE A 93 3.29 2.95 2.09
C ILE A 93 2.86 4.39 1.83
N VAL A 94 3.66 5.11 1.03
CA VAL A 94 3.35 6.50 0.63
C VAL A 94 3.24 6.52 -0.88
N ASP A 95 2.03 6.76 -1.38
CA ASP A 95 1.70 6.80 -2.81
C ASP A 95 0.85 8.03 -3.14
N ALA A 96 0.75 8.39 -4.42
CA ALA A 96 -0.10 9.49 -4.86
C ALA A 96 -1.47 9.00 -5.30
N TYR A 97 -2.47 9.87 -5.12
CA TYR A 97 -3.88 9.64 -5.42
C TYR A 97 -4.55 8.52 -4.62
N ASP A 98 -5.86 8.42 -4.77
CA ASP A 98 -6.68 7.42 -4.11
C ASP A 98 -6.76 6.11 -4.92
N SER A 99 -6.59 4.97 -4.24
CA SER A 99 -7.08 3.67 -4.69
C SER A 99 -8.31 3.25 -3.87
N PRO A 100 -9.55 3.54 -4.34
CA PRO A 100 -10.77 3.29 -3.58
C PRO A 100 -10.96 1.81 -3.18
N THR A 101 -10.37 0.89 -3.94
CA THR A 101 -10.48 -0.57 -3.72
C THR A 101 -9.32 -1.17 -2.92
N ALA A 102 -8.38 -0.36 -2.40
CA ALA A 102 -7.18 -0.85 -1.70
C ALA A 102 -7.45 -1.97 -0.67
N GLU A 103 -8.41 -1.77 0.24
CA GLU A 103 -8.72 -2.77 1.27
C GLU A 103 -9.40 -4.03 0.70
N SER A 104 -10.31 -3.87 -0.26
CA SER A 104 -11.03 -5.00 -0.86
C SER A 104 -10.12 -5.83 -1.78
N ASP A 105 -9.18 -5.19 -2.47
CA ASP A 105 -8.16 -5.84 -3.30
C ASP A 105 -7.17 -6.62 -2.43
N LEU A 106 -6.66 -5.99 -1.36
CA LEU A 106 -5.81 -6.64 -0.36
C LEU A 106 -6.50 -7.87 0.27
N ALA A 107 -7.81 -7.81 0.50
CA ALA A 107 -8.57 -8.94 1.01
C ALA A 107 -8.63 -10.12 0.02
N VAL A 108 -8.69 -9.86 -1.29
CA VAL A 108 -8.61 -10.90 -2.32
C VAL A 108 -7.23 -11.53 -2.34
N TYR A 109 -6.18 -10.71 -2.36
CA TYR A 109 -4.80 -11.19 -2.35
C TYR A 109 -4.51 -12.09 -1.16
N ARG A 110 -4.79 -11.60 0.05
CA ARG A 110 -4.51 -12.32 1.29
C ARG A 110 -5.31 -13.61 1.38
N LYS A 111 -6.56 -13.62 0.92
CA LYS A 111 -7.37 -14.85 0.85
C LYS A 111 -6.78 -15.89 -0.12
N GLN A 112 -6.32 -15.46 -1.29
CA GLN A 112 -5.73 -16.35 -2.30
C GLN A 112 -4.52 -17.12 -1.77
N PHE A 113 -3.69 -16.44 -0.98
CA PHE A 113 -2.46 -17.02 -0.43
C PHE A 113 -2.60 -17.52 1.01
N GLY A 114 -3.82 -17.63 1.55
CA GLY A 114 -4.07 -18.16 2.89
C GLY A 114 -3.51 -17.30 4.03
N LEU A 115 -3.34 -15.99 3.80
CA LEU A 115 -2.87 -15.04 4.80
C LEU A 115 -4.04 -14.54 5.66
N ALA A 116 -3.79 -14.23 6.94
CA ALA A 116 -4.82 -13.70 7.84
C ALA A 116 -5.40 -12.39 7.28
N PRO A 117 -6.70 -12.08 7.40
CA PRO A 117 -7.27 -10.83 6.91
C PRO A 117 -6.54 -9.60 7.46
N CYS A 118 -6.30 -8.60 6.61
CA CYS A 118 -5.76 -7.30 7.01
C CYS A 118 -6.78 -6.24 6.66
N THR A 119 -7.53 -5.76 7.65
CA THR A 119 -8.69 -4.87 7.43
C THR A 119 -8.63 -3.67 8.36
N THR A 120 -9.38 -2.62 8.01
CA THR A 120 -9.63 -1.48 8.88
C THR A 120 -10.30 -1.94 10.18
N ASP A 121 -11.28 -2.84 10.07
CA ASP A 121 -12.05 -3.39 11.20
C ASP A 121 -11.17 -4.09 12.25
N ASN A 122 -10.17 -4.86 11.81
CA ASN A 122 -9.29 -5.59 12.72
C ASN A 122 -8.02 -4.81 13.10
N GLY A 123 -7.88 -3.59 12.59
CA GLY A 123 -6.77 -2.67 12.85
C GLY A 123 -5.44 -3.05 12.19
N CYS A 124 -5.44 -4.05 11.31
CA CYS A 124 -4.26 -4.40 10.53
C CYS A 124 -4.02 -3.39 9.40
N PHE A 125 -5.07 -3.00 8.67
CA PHE A 125 -4.98 -2.02 7.59
C PHE A 125 -5.46 -0.65 8.05
N GLN A 126 -4.81 0.40 7.58
CA GLN A 126 -5.22 1.78 7.78
C GLN A 126 -4.94 2.58 6.52
N LYS A 127 -5.91 3.39 6.12
CA LYS A 127 -5.82 4.26 4.96
C LYS A 127 -5.98 5.72 5.37
N LEU A 128 -5.06 6.58 4.95
CA LEU A 128 -4.98 7.99 5.35
C LEU A 128 -4.61 8.86 4.15
N ASN A 129 -4.95 10.14 4.19
CA ASN A 129 -4.41 11.17 3.30
C ASN A 129 -3.05 11.70 3.79
N GLN A 130 -2.39 12.56 3.01
CA GLN A 130 -1.08 13.16 3.33
C GLN A 130 -1.02 13.94 4.65
N ASN A 131 -2.17 14.30 5.23
CA ASN A 131 -2.27 14.99 6.52
C ASN A 131 -2.47 14.03 7.70
N GLY A 132 -2.45 12.71 7.45
CA GLY A 132 -2.63 11.67 8.45
C GLY A 132 -4.08 11.50 8.88
N LYS A 133 -5.03 11.88 8.02
CA LYS A 133 -6.47 11.79 8.28
C LYS A 133 -7.13 10.72 7.41
N PRO A 134 -8.17 10.03 7.91
CA PRO A 134 -8.92 9.03 7.14
C PRO A 134 -9.75 9.66 6.01
N SER A 135 -10.03 10.96 6.06
CA SER A 135 -10.78 11.71 5.05
C SER A 135 -10.53 13.23 5.14
N PRO A 136 -10.87 14.00 4.08
CA PRO A 136 -11.13 13.51 2.72
C PRO A 136 -9.88 12.84 2.14
N LEU A 137 -10.07 11.77 1.37
CA LEU A 137 -8.99 11.14 0.60
C LEU A 137 -8.77 11.92 -0.72
N PRO A 138 -7.59 11.78 -1.34
CA PRO A 138 -7.31 12.36 -2.66
C PRO A 138 -8.29 11.92 -3.75
N ALA A 139 -8.21 12.54 -4.93
CA ALA A 139 -8.94 12.06 -6.10
C ALA A 139 -8.41 10.68 -6.55
N PRO A 140 -9.27 9.77 -7.04
CA PRO A 140 -8.84 8.46 -7.47
C PRO A 140 -8.05 8.49 -8.77
N SER A 141 -7.11 7.56 -8.93
CA SER A 141 -6.29 7.44 -10.13
C SER A 141 -6.15 5.98 -10.58
N GLN A 142 -6.47 5.71 -11.85
CA GLN A 142 -6.33 4.36 -12.41
C GLN A 142 -4.86 3.94 -12.57
N SER A 143 -3.96 4.90 -12.83
CA SER A 143 -2.53 4.63 -12.98
C SER A 143 -1.87 4.28 -11.65
N TRP A 144 -2.08 5.13 -10.64
CA TRP A 144 -1.48 4.93 -9.31
C TRP A 144 -2.16 3.82 -8.50
N ALA A 145 -3.41 3.46 -8.80
CA ALA A 145 -4.04 2.31 -8.16
C ALA A 145 -3.29 0.98 -8.42
N GLY A 146 -2.61 0.85 -9.56
CA GLY A 146 -1.76 -0.31 -9.85
C GLY A 146 -0.51 -0.36 -8.98
N GLU A 147 0.11 0.80 -8.74
CA GLU A 147 1.24 0.96 -7.80
C GLU A 147 0.82 0.61 -6.38
N ILE A 148 -0.25 1.23 -5.89
CA ILE A 148 -0.79 1.01 -4.54
C ILE A 148 -1.10 -0.48 -4.32
N SER A 149 -1.69 -1.15 -5.32
CA SER A 149 -1.99 -2.57 -5.22
C SER A 149 -0.72 -3.42 -5.13
N LEU A 150 0.30 -3.13 -5.94
CA LEU A 150 1.60 -3.80 -5.90
C LEU A 150 2.25 -3.65 -4.52
N ASP A 151 2.32 -2.43 -3.99
CA ASP A 151 2.94 -2.14 -2.70
C ASP A 151 2.24 -2.87 -1.54
N LEU A 152 0.91 -2.82 -1.49
CA LEU A 152 0.10 -3.49 -0.47
C LEU A 152 0.28 -5.02 -0.50
N ASP A 153 0.27 -5.59 -1.71
CA ASP A 153 0.42 -7.02 -1.91
C ASP A 153 1.84 -7.48 -1.54
N MET A 154 2.87 -6.71 -1.89
CA MET A 154 4.27 -7.05 -1.58
C MET A 154 4.59 -6.95 -0.10
N VAL A 155 4.05 -5.95 0.61
CA VAL A 155 4.13 -5.91 2.07
C VAL A 155 3.41 -7.12 2.69
N SER A 156 2.20 -7.46 2.20
CA SER A 156 1.45 -8.62 2.68
C SER A 156 2.16 -9.95 2.45
N ALA A 157 2.79 -10.11 1.28
CA ALA A 157 3.51 -11.32 0.92
C ALA A 157 4.76 -11.51 1.77
N THR A 158 5.48 -10.41 2.01
CA THR A 158 6.77 -10.45 2.69
C THR A 158 6.61 -10.49 4.20
N CYS A 159 5.75 -9.62 4.77
CA CYS A 159 5.47 -9.57 6.21
C CYS A 159 3.98 -9.74 6.52
N PRO A 160 3.43 -10.97 6.43
CA PRO A 160 2.00 -11.20 6.60
C PRO A 160 1.47 -10.89 8.01
N ASN A 161 2.36 -10.82 9.01
CA ASN A 161 2.03 -10.46 10.40
C ASN A 161 2.17 -8.96 10.71
N CYS A 162 2.68 -8.15 9.77
CA CYS A 162 2.75 -6.70 9.91
C CYS A 162 1.37 -6.08 9.70
N GLY A 163 1.09 -4.98 10.40
CA GLY A 163 0.07 -4.02 9.98
C GLY A 163 0.56 -3.19 8.79
N ILE A 164 -0.37 -2.57 8.09
CA ILE A 164 -0.09 -1.77 6.89
C ILE A 164 -0.82 -0.43 7.04
N THR A 165 -0.11 0.67 6.80
CA THR A 165 -0.71 2.00 6.68
C THR A 165 -0.40 2.56 5.29
N LEU A 166 -1.44 2.77 4.50
CA LEU A 166 -1.37 3.49 3.23
C LEU A 166 -1.62 4.99 3.48
N ILE A 167 -0.66 5.83 3.09
CA ILE A 167 -0.81 7.29 3.08
C ILE A 167 -0.85 7.76 1.63
N GLU A 168 -2.00 8.29 1.23
CA GLU A 168 -2.25 8.78 -0.12
C GLU A 168 -2.03 10.30 -0.20
N ALA A 169 -1.15 10.72 -1.10
CA ALA A 169 -0.86 12.11 -1.41
C ALA A 169 -1.83 12.67 -2.46
N ASP A 170 -2.11 13.97 -2.40
CA ASP A 170 -3.04 14.65 -3.31
C ASP A 170 -2.51 14.67 -4.75
N SER A 171 -1.18 14.65 -4.93
CA SER A 171 -0.52 14.65 -6.23
C SER A 171 0.88 14.01 -6.17
N PRO A 172 1.45 13.59 -7.31
CA PRO A 172 2.80 13.04 -7.38
C PRO A 172 3.85 14.15 -7.44
N SER A 173 3.85 15.04 -6.45
CA SER A 173 4.74 16.19 -6.32
C SER A 173 5.31 16.26 -4.90
N ASP A 174 5.63 17.47 -4.40
CA ASP A 174 5.97 17.71 -2.99
C ASP A 174 4.92 17.17 -1.99
N ASP A 175 3.69 16.90 -2.43
CA ASP A 175 2.66 16.21 -1.65
C ASP A 175 3.10 14.80 -1.20
N LEU A 176 3.83 14.06 -2.04
CA LEU A 176 4.42 12.77 -1.66
C LEU A 176 5.43 12.96 -0.54
N LEU A 177 6.33 13.96 -0.66
CA LEU A 177 7.28 14.28 0.40
C LEU A 177 6.56 14.72 1.70
N ALA A 178 5.48 15.50 1.59
CA ALA A 178 4.65 15.87 2.73
C ALA A 178 4.03 14.65 3.42
N ALA A 179 3.59 13.65 2.65
CA ALA A 179 3.10 12.37 3.14
C ALA A 179 4.21 11.54 3.84
N VAL A 180 5.46 11.55 3.33
CA VAL A 180 6.62 10.93 4.01
C VAL A 180 6.84 11.54 5.39
N ARG A 181 6.81 12.88 5.48
CA ARG A 181 6.92 13.57 6.77
C ARG A 181 5.78 13.22 7.71
N THR A 182 4.57 13.04 7.18
CA THR A 182 3.41 12.59 7.96
C THR A 182 3.62 11.17 8.51
N ALA A 183 4.15 10.23 7.72
CA ALA A 183 4.53 8.90 8.24
C ALA A 183 5.48 9.02 9.44
N GLY A 184 6.50 9.89 9.34
CA GLY A 184 7.42 10.18 10.45
C GLY A 184 6.71 10.72 11.71
N LYS A 185 5.78 11.67 11.55
CA LYS A 185 4.96 12.22 12.66
C LYS A 185 4.03 11.17 13.29
N LEU A 186 3.57 10.21 12.51
CA LEU A 186 2.79 9.06 12.96
C LEU A 186 3.64 7.97 13.62
N GLY A 187 4.96 8.17 13.74
CA GLY A 187 5.86 7.24 14.41
C GLY A 187 6.24 6.03 13.55
N ALA A 188 6.17 6.16 12.22
CA ALA A 188 6.59 5.13 11.29
C ALA A 188 8.03 4.67 11.57
N LYS A 189 8.27 3.37 11.37
CA LYS A 189 9.60 2.74 11.45
C LYS A 189 10.06 2.16 10.13
N PHE A 190 9.12 1.83 9.26
CA PHE A 190 9.36 1.26 7.94
C PHE A 190 8.45 1.96 6.96
N VAL A 191 9.03 2.63 5.97
CA VAL A 191 8.32 3.40 4.94
C VAL A 191 8.79 2.89 3.58
N SER A 192 7.86 2.45 2.74
CA SER A 192 8.07 2.10 1.33
C SER A 192 7.83 3.34 0.47
N LEU A 193 8.75 3.62 -0.46
CA LEU A 193 8.73 4.74 -1.40
C LEU A 193 8.98 4.20 -2.81
N SER A 194 7.92 3.71 -3.44
CA SER A 194 7.97 3.06 -4.76
C SER A 194 7.86 4.06 -5.93
N TRP A 195 8.42 5.24 -5.73
CA TRP A 195 8.36 6.35 -6.66
C TRP A 195 9.63 7.17 -6.58
N GLY A 196 9.87 7.95 -7.63
CA GLY A 196 11.03 8.82 -7.69
C GLY A 196 11.03 9.69 -8.95
N GLY A 197 12.06 10.51 -9.04
CA GLY A 197 12.28 11.44 -10.13
C GLY A 197 13.76 11.79 -10.23
N PRO A 198 14.17 12.52 -11.27
CA PRO A 198 15.55 12.95 -11.41
C PRO A 198 15.96 13.84 -10.24
N GLU A 199 17.23 13.72 -9.81
CA GLU A 199 17.84 14.68 -8.89
C GLU A 199 17.66 16.12 -9.44
N SER A 200 16.98 16.97 -8.67
CA SER A 200 16.74 18.36 -9.03
C SER A 200 16.49 19.23 -7.79
N GLY A 201 16.86 20.51 -7.86
CA GLY A 201 16.65 21.47 -6.77
C GLY A 201 17.75 21.46 -5.71
N ASN A 202 17.39 21.67 -4.45
CA ASN A 202 18.32 21.56 -3.32
C ASN A 202 17.98 20.32 -2.49
N LEU A 203 18.56 19.19 -2.85
CA LEU A 203 18.22 17.90 -2.23
C LEU A 203 18.60 17.82 -0.74
N VAL A 204 19.60 18.59 -0.31
CA VAL A 204 20.03 18.62 1.12
C VAL A 204 18.95 19.25 2.00
N ASP A 205 18.29 20.31 1.52
CA ASP A 205 17.20 20.95 2.26
C ASP A 205 15.96 20.06 2.27
N LEU A 206 15.67 19.36 1.16
CA LEU A 206 14.58 18.38 1.10
C LEU A 206 14.81 17.22 2.07
N ASP A 207 16.03 16.68 2.13
CA ASP A 207 16.43 15.65 3.10
C ASP A 207 16.12 16.11 4.53
N GLN A 208 16.56 17.33 4.90
CA GLN A 208 16.33 17.89 6.24
C GLN A 208 14.84 18.12 6.55
N GLN A 209 14.05 18.49 5.55
CA GLN A 209 12.66 18.86 5.75
C GLN A 209 11.70 17.66 5.82
N TYR A 210 11.97 16.62 5.04
CA TYR A 210 11.01 15.53 4.81
C TYR A 210 11.45 14.18 5.36
N PHE A 211 12.76 13.95 5.44
CA PHE A 211 13.30 12.72 5.99
C PHE A 211 13.78 13.00 7.42
N ASN A 212 13.18 12.31 8.40
CA ASN A 212 13.73 12.33 9.75
C ASN A 212 14.90 11.34 9.75
N PRO A 213 16.16 11.81 9.77
CA PRO A 213 17.30 11.00 9.31
C PRO A 213 17.65 9.82 10.22
N ARG A 214 16.90 9.59 11.31
CA ARG A 214 17.23 8.58 12.31
C ARG A 214 16.05 7.72 12.72
N GLY A 215 16.34 6.43 12.93
CA GLY A 215 15.41 5.47 13.51
C GLY A 215 14.15 5.19 12.69
N ILE A 216 14.21 5.47 11.38
CA ILE A 216 13.18 5.15 10.39
C ILE A 216 13.88 4.56 9.16
N VAL A 217 13.38 3.44 8.68
CA VAL A 217 13.74 2.86 7.39
C VAL A 217 12.89 3.53 6.33
N TYR A 218 13.54 4.13 5.34
CA TYR A 218 12.92 4.57 4.09
C TYR A 218 13.52 3.72 2.96
N ALA A 219 12.73 2.79 2.41
CA ALA A 219 13.15 1.96 1.28
C ALA A 219 12.66 2.63 -0.01
N ALA A 220 13.58 3.12 -0.84
CA ALA A 220 13.25 3.94 -2.00
C ALA A 220 13.75 3.30 -3.29
N SER A 221 12.85 3.13 -4.26
CA SER A 221 13.13 2.55 -5.58
C SER A 221 14.16 3.37 -6.35
N THR A 222 15.14 2.72 -6.99
CA THR A 222 16.17 3.42 -7.77
C THR A 222 15.73 3.84 -9.16
N GLY A 223 14.60 3.34 -9.64
CA GLY A 223 14.07 3.60 -10.98
C GLY A 223 14.21 2.41 -11.92
N ASP A 224 13.68 2.60 -13.13
CA ASP A 224 13.24 1.52 -14.01
C ASP A 224 13.68 1.68 -15.48
N TYR A 225 14.60 2.63 -15.70
CA TYR A 225 15.03 3.12 -17.02
C TYR A 225 16.55 3.06 -17.16
N ASP A 226 17.15 1.99 -16.63
CA ASP A 226 18.58 1.71 -16.72
C ASP A 226 19.47 2.80 -16.08
N TYR A 227 20.77 2.70 -16.31
CA TYR A 227 21.76 3.69 -15.89
C TYR A 227 21.54 5.08 -16.51
N ASP A 228 21.11 5.12 -17.79
CA ASP A 228 21.05 6.35 -18.58
C ASP A 228 19.97 7.33 -18.11
N ALA A 229 18.96 6.87 -17.37
CA ALA A 229 17.98 7.74 -16.73
C ALA A 229 18.58 8.60 -15.61
N GLY A 230 19.77 8.24 -15.13
CA GLY A 230 20.46 8.92 -14.05
C GLY A 230 19.92 8.55 -12.67
N VAL A 231 20.40 9.29 -11.67
CA VAL A 231 20.13 8.99 -10.27
C VAL A 231 18.74 9.48 -9.87
N SER A 232 17.96 8.59 -9.25
CA SER A 232 16.63 8.91 -8.74
C SER A 232 16.66 9.45 -7.31
N TYR A 233 15.88 10.49 -7.04
CA TYR A 233 15.51 10.95 -5.71
C TYR A 233 14.05 10.51 -5.40
N PRO A 234 13.75 9.98 -4.20
CA PRO A 234 14.55 10.04 -2.97
C PRO A 234 15.54 8.88 -2.75
N ALA A 235 15.74 7.96 -3.70
CA ALA A 235 16.74 6.89 -3.54
C ALA A 235 18.15 7.42 -3.28
N SER A 236 18.50 8.58 -3.83
CA SER A 236 19.81 9.21 -3.62
C SER A 236 20.01 9.89 -2.27
N SER A 237 18.94 10.07 -1.49
CA SER A 237 19.02 10.60 -0.12
C SER A 237 19.95 9.77 0.77
N THR A 238 20.60 10.42 1.73
CA THR A 238 21.41 9.69 2.73
C THR A 238 20.55 9.01 3.81
N ALA A 239 19.27 9.38 3.92
CA ALA A 239 18.32 8.80 4.87
C ALA A 239 17.65 7.53 4.33
N THR A 240 17.69 7.31 3.02
CA THR A 240 17.02 6.17 2.36
C THR A 240 17.97 5.02 2.11
N THR A 241 17.43 3.80 2.18
CA THR A 241 18.04 2.64 1.55
C THR A 241 17.58 2.62 0.10
N ALA A 242 18.49 2.79 -0.85
CA ALA A 242 18.20 2.73 -2.28
C ALA A 242 18.02 1.28 -2.73
N ILE A 243 16.85 0.96 -3.28
CA ILE A 243 16.44 -0.40 -3.61
C ILE A 243 16.45 -0.59 -5.13
N GLY A 244 17.44 -1.35 -5.60
CA GLY A 244 17.57 -1.77 -6.99
C GLY A 244 16.75 -3.02 -7.31
N GLY A 245 16.91 -3.50 -8.53
CA GLY A 245 16.10 -4.55 -9.13
C GLY A 245 16.91 -5.72 -9.69
N THR A 246 16.43 -6.94 -9.45
CA THR A 246 17.00 -8.19 -9.99
C THR A 246 15.99 -8.96 -10.84
N SER A 247 16.50 -9.78 -11.75
CA SER A 247 15.77 -10.91 -12.33
C SER A 247 15.98 -12.14 -11.47
N LEU A 248 14.92 -12.64 -10.84
CA LEU A 248 14.98 -13.75 -9.89
C LEU A 248 14.44 -15.01 -10.56
N THR A 249 15.20 -16.11 -10.59
CA THR A 249 14.75 -17.35 -11.24
C THR A 249 15.00 -18.55 -10.32
N LYS A 250 14.06 -19.50 -10.29
CA LYS A 250 14.24 -20.78 -9.60
C LYS A 250 15.32 -21.60 -10.31
N ASP A 251 16.20 -22.22 -9.55
CA ASP A 251 17.26 -23.09 -10.07
C ASP A 251 17.49 -24.31 -9.17
N ASP A 252 18.46 -25.15 -9.53
CA ASP A 252 18.83 -26.35 -8.78
C ASP A 252 19.95 -26.09 -7.75
N SER A 253 20.27 -24.83 -7.45
CA SER A 253 21.28 -24.51 -6.44
C SER A 253 20.79 -24.88 -5.03
N ALA A 254 21.70 -24.89 -4.05
CA ALA A 254 21.31 -25.10 -2.65
C ALA A 254 20.37 -24.01 -2.11
N ARG A 255 20.38 -22.80 -2.69
CA ARG A 255 19.40 -21.74 -2.42
C ARG A 255 18.06 -22.06 -3.09
N GLY A 256 18.08 -22.74 -4.23
CA GLY A 256 16.94 -22.97 -5.12
C GLY A 256 16.59 -21.76 -5.98
N TRP A 257 17.45 -20.74 -5.98
CA TRP A 257 17.25 -19.47 -6.68
C TRP A 257 18.58 -18.88 -7.15
N THR A 258 18.55 -18.27 -8.33
CA THR A 258 19.62 -17.43 -8.89
C THR A 258 19.09 -16.04 -9.23
N GLU A 259 19.98 -15.06 -9.27
CA GLU A 259 19.67 -13.67 -9.61
C GLU A 259 20.69 -13.07 -10.56
N THR A 260 20.21 -12.23 -11.47
CA THR A 260 21.01 -11.34 -12.33
C THR A 260 20.50 -9.91 -12.20
N VAL A 261 21.27 -8.94 -12.71
CA VAL A 261 20.77 -7.58 -12.92
C VAL A 261 19.47 -7.64 -13.74
N TRP A 262 18.45 -6.89 -13.32
CA TRP A 262 17.28 -6.66 -14.17
C TRP A 262 17.63 -5.63 -15.24
N ASN A 263 17.74 -6.10 -16.49
CA ASN A 263 17.89 -5.29 -17.70
C ASN A 263 17.54 -6.15 -18.92
N ASN A 264 16.24 -6.38 -19.13
CA ASN A 264 15.78 -7.32 -20.16
C ASN A 264 15.59 -6.66 -21.53
N GLU A 265 15.30 -5.35 -21.54
CA GLU A 265 15.23 -4.54 -22.76
C GLU A 265 15.90 -3.20 -22.50
N PRO A 266 16.50 -2.58 -23.53
CA PRO A 266 16.97 -1.20 -23.42
C PRO A 266 15.85 -0.26 -22.94
N GLY A 267 16.12 0.50 -21.89
CA GLY A 267 15.15 1.39 -21.24
C GLY A 267 14.21 0.69 -20.26
N HIS A 268 14.44 -0.59 -19.93
CA HIS A 268 13.63 -1.39 -19.00
C HIS A 268 14.53 -2.23 -18.08
N GLY A 269 15.11 -1.55 -17.10
CA GLY A 269 16.02 -2.15 -16.14
C GLY A 269 16.23 -1.28 -14.92
N THR A 270 16.84 -1.87 -13.90
CA THR A 270 17.07 -1.21 -12.60
C THR A 270 17.87 0.08 -12.78
N GLY A 271 17.53 1.14 -12.04
CA GLY A 271 18.31 2.35 -11.96
C GLY A 271 19.57 2.17 -11.10
N SER A 272 20.65 2.87 -11.44
CA SER A 272 21.87 2.96 -10.64
C SER A 272 22.62 4.26 -10.95
N GLY A 273 23.61 4.61 -10.12
CA GLY A 273 24.49 5.73 -10.45
C GLY A 273 25.18 6.37 -9.26
N CYS A 274 25.77 7.53 -9.54
CA CYS A 274 26.47 8.36 -8.56
C CYS A 274 25.79 9.73 -8.50
N SER A 275 25.27 10.10 -7.33
CA SER A 275 24.57 11.38 -7.12
C SER A 275 25.43 12.55 -7.58
N ALA A 276 24.79 13.55 -8.18
CA ALA A 276 25.44 14.80 -8.56
C ALA A 276 25.54 15.78 -7.38
N GLU A 277 24.76 15.60 -6.31
CA GLU A 277 24.58 16.56 -5.23
C GLU A 277 24.93 15.99 -3.86
N ILE A 278 24.35 14.83 -3.50
CA ILE A 278 24.37 14.27 -2.16
C ILE A 278 25.76 13.73 -1.79
N VAL A 279 26.25 14.15 -0.63
CA VAL A 279 27.56 13.73 -0.12
C VAL A 279 27.62 12.22 0.12
N LYS A 280 28.77 11.63 -0.15
CA LYS A 280 29.00 10.21 0.13
C LYS A 280 28.90 9.96 1.64
N PRO A 281 27.98 9.12 2.11
CA PRO A 281 27.92 8.78 3.52
C PRO A 281 29.08 7.86 3.91
N SER A 282 29.56 7.96 5.15
CA SER A 282 30.75 7.21 5.62
C SER A 282 30.58 5.69 5.57
N TRP A 283 29.34 5.19 5.65
CA TRP A 283 29.04 3.77 5.55
C TRP A 283 29.22 3.21 4.12
N GLN A 284 29.26 4.06 3.07
CA GLN A 284 29.64 3.64 1.70
C GLN A 284 31.16 3.56 1.49
N SER A 285 31.94 3.33 2.55
CA SER A 285 33.41 3.27 2.50
C SER A 285 33.94 2.16 1.57
N VAL A 286 33.16 1.10 1.32
CA VAL A 286 33.49 0.00 0.38
C VAL A 286 33.50 0.44 -1.09
N ILE A 287 32.97 1.63 -1.39
CA ILE A 287 32.91 2.20 -2.72
C ILE A 287 34.06 3.22 -2.84
N PRO A 288 35.09 2.99 -3.66
CA PRO A 288 36.17 3.96 -3.85
C PRO A 288 35.63 5.30 -4.38
N ALA A 289 36.25 6.42 -3.96
CA ALA A 289 35.89 7.75 -4.48
C ALA A 289 36.09 7.86 -6.01
N ALA A 290 37.03 7.12 -6.58
CA ALA A 290 37.23 7.02 -8.02
C ALA A 290 36.07 6.30 -8.76
N VAL A 291 35.25 5.53 -8.05
CA VAL A 291 34.02 4.93 -8.59
C VAL A 291 32.86 5.90 -8.46
N CYS A 292 32.65 6.40 -7.24
CA CYS A 292 31.65 7.42 -6.97
C CYS A 292 32.12 8.27 -5.78
N PRO A 293 32.40 9.57 -5.98
CA PRO A 293 32.82 10.47 -4.92
C PRO A 293 31.65 10.95 -4.04
N LYS A 294 30.40 10.71 -4.48
CA LYS A 294 29.14 11.13 -3.83
C LYS A 294 28.32 9.90 -3.38
N ARG A 295 27.03 10.08 -3.05
CA ARG A 295 26.14 8.95 -2.73
C ARG A 295 25.91 8.09 -3.97
N ALA A 296 26.25 6.80 -3.89
CA ALA A 296 26.03 5.85 -5.00
C ALA A 296 24.74 5.06 -4.79
N ILE A 297 23.89 4.88 -5.80
CA ILE A 297 22.73 3.96 -5.75
C ILE A 297 22.97 2.76 -6.69
N ALA A 298 22.49 1.55 -6.40
CA ALA A 298 21.67 1.11 -5.27
C ALA A 298 22.48 0.78 -3.98
N ASP A 299 21.78 0.55 -2.86
CA ASP A 299 22.37 -0.02 -1.62
C ASP A 299 22.22 -1.53 -1.56
N ILE A 300 21.01 -2.02 -1.84
CA ILE A 300 20.64 -3.45 -1.98
C ILE A 300 19.51 -3.55 -3.01
N SER A 301 19.12 -4.77 -3.36
CA SER A 301 18.08 -5.01 -4.35
C SER A 301 17.12 -6.14 -3.95
N ALA A 302 16.01 -6.23 -4.67
CA ALA A 302 15.15 -7.41 -4.68
C ALA A 302 14.56 -7.58 -6.09
N VAL A 303 13.73 -8.61 -6.26
CA VAL A 303 13.08 -8.95 -7.54
C VAL A 303 12.30 -7.75 -8.05
N ALA A 304 12.58 -7.39 -9.29
CA ALA A 304 11.96 -6.27 -9.99
C ALA A 304 11.61 -6.62 -11.44
N ASP A 305 12.26 -7.62 -12.04
CA ASP A 305 12.00 -7.94 -13.44
C ASP A 305 10.56 -8.46 -13.68
N PRO A 306 9.73 -7.80 -14.52
CA PRO A 306 8.39 -8.29 -14.86
C PRO A 306 8.37 -9.66 -15.57
N ALA A 307 9.46 -10.09 -16.21
CA ALA A 307 9.61 -11.44 -16.77
C ALA A 307 9.59 -12.51 -15.68
N THR A 308 10.10 -12.16 -14.49
CA THR A 308 10.09 -12.96 -13.27
C THR A 308 9.29 -12.26 -12.18
N GLY A 309 8.18 -11.63 -12.58
CA GLY A 309 7.44 -10.69 -11.76
C GLY A 309 6.62 -11.35 -10.65
N VAL A 310 5.97 -10.50 -9.86
CA VAL A 310 5.16 -10.85 -8.70
C VAL A 310 3.67 -10.85 -9.06
N ALA A 311 2.89 -11.68 -8.37
CA ALA A 311 1.44 -11.69 -8.50
C ALA A 311 0.85 -10.48 -7.77
N VAL A 312 -0.05 -9.73 -8.42
CA VAL A 312 -0.77 -8.58 -7.84
C VAL A 312 -2.25 -8.66 -8.20
N TYR A 313 -3.13 -8.28 -7.28
CA TYR A 313 -4.55 -8.14 -7.54
C TYR A 313 -4.98 -6.67 -7.55
N GLN A 314 -5.61 -6.22 -8.64
CA GLN A 314 -6.05 -4.83 -8.80
C GLN A 314 -7.45 -4.76 -9.41
N ALA A 315 -8.38 -4.06 -8.74
CA ALA A 315 -9.70 -3.74 -9.29
C ALA A 315 -9.78 -2.30 -9.82
N THR A 316 -9.30 -1.29 -9.10
CA THR A 316 -9.30 0.09 -9.60
C THR A 316 -8.24 0.24 -10.69
N GLY A 317 -8.64 0.59 -11.92
CA GLY A 317 -7.71 0.66 -13.07
C GLY A 317 -7.31 -0.72 -13.65
N GLY A 318 -7.87 -1.80 -13.10
CA GLY A 318 -7.65 -3.18 -13.54
C GLY A 318 -8.95 -3.98 -13.56
N ASN A 319 -8.86 -5.31 -13.65
CA ASN A 319 -10.03 -6.18 -13.49
C ASN A 319 -9.70 -7.54 -12.83
N GLY A 320 -8.60 -7.61 -12.07
CA GLY A 320 -8.21 -8.79 -11.30
C GLY A 320 -6.70 -8.98 -11.20
N TRP A 321 -6.26 -10.23 -11.36
CA TRP A 321 -4.87 -10.65 -11.22
C TRP A 321 -4.00 -10.22 -12.40
N ALA A 322 -2.82 -9.68 -12.13
CA ALA A 322 -1.80 -9.39 -13.13
C ALA A 322 -0.39 -9.65 -12.56
N VAL A 323 0.60 -9.69 -13.45
CA VAL A 323 2.01 -9.83 -13.10
C VAL A 323 2.67 -8.46 -13.18
N TYR A 324 3.37 -8.10 -12.11
CA TYR A 324 4.06 -6.83 -11.97
C TYR A 324 5.54 -7.01 -11.70
N GLY A 325 6.31 -5.96 -11.98
CA GLY A 325 7.69 -5.78 -11.58
C GLY A 325 7.97 -4.28 -11.43
N GLY A 326 9.17 -3.88 -11.81
CA GLY A 326 9.76 -2.60 -11.47
C GLY A 326 10.45 -2.60 -10.11
N THR A 327 11.33 -1.64 -9.88
CA THR A 327 11.93 -1.41 -8.55
C THR A 327 10.87 -1.08 -7.50
N SER A 328 9.68 -0.63 -7.93
CA SER A 328 8.46 -0.59 -7.14
C SER A 328 8.05 -1.90 -6.48
N ALA A 329 8.33 -3.07 -7.08
CA ALA A 329 8.10 -4.34 -6.40
C ALA A 329 9.14 -4.55 -5.29
N ALA A 330 10.38 -4.12 -5.53
CA ALA A 330 11.51 -4.36 -4.64
C ALA A 330 11.47 -3.50 -3.36
N ALA A 331 11.09 -2.22 -3.45
CA ALA A 331 11.00 -1.32 -2.30
C ALA A 331 10.11 -1.83 -1.14
N PRO A 332 8.84 -2.23 -1.35
CA PRO A 332 7.96 -2.76 -0.31
C PRO A 332 8.43 -4.12 0.22
N ILE A 333 9.05 -4.97 -0.63
CA ILE A 333 9.69 -6.23 -0.19
C ILE A 333 10.81 -5.92 0.81
N VAL A 334 11.70 -4.97 0.49
CA VAL A 334 12.80 -4.64 1.40
C VAL A 334 12.30 -3.92 2.64
N ALA A 335 11.35 -2.98 2.54
CA ALA A 335 10.73 -2.32 3.68
C ALA A 335 10.11 -3.33 4.67
N ALA A 336 9.37 -4.32 4.15
CA ALA A 336 8.80 -5.39 4.93
C ALA A 336 9.87 -6.35 5.50
N THR A 337 10.99 -6.55 4.80
CA THR A 337 12.12 -7.35 5.31
C THR A 337 12.82 -6.64 6.49
N TYR A 338 12.99 -5.32 6.45
CA TYR A 338 13.40 -4.55 7.62
C TYR A 338 12.39 -4.70 8.77
N ALA A 339 11.09 -4.70 8.49
CA ALA A 339 10.08 -4.93 9.52
C ALA A 339 10.19 -6.32 10.16
N LEU A 340 10.47 -7.37 9.37
CA LEU A 340 10.79 -8.70 9.90
C LEU A 340 12.06 -8.71 10.75
N ALA A 341 13.04 -7.86 10.43
CA ALA A 341 14.31 -7.72 11.14
C ALA A 341 14.18 -7.07 12.53
N GLY A 342 13.07 -6.37 12.78
CA GLY A 342 12.78 -5.67 14.02
C GLY A 342 13.10 -4.16 13.97
N ASP A 343 12.76 -3.46 15.05
CA ASP A 343 12.83 -2.00 15.07
C ASP A 343 14.25 -1.46 14.86
N PRO A 344 14.43 -0.43 14.01
CA PRO A 344 15.67 0.32 13.99
C PRO A 344 15.87 1.08 15.31
N SER A 345 17.12 1.17 15.77
CA SER A 345 17.48 2.02 16.91
C SER A 345 17.05 3.48 16.67
N PRO A 346 16.46 4.20 17.65
CA PRO A 346 15.96 5.56 17.43
C PRO A 346 17.01 6.56 16.94
N SER A 347 18.30 6.29 17.18
CA SER A 347 19.42 7.16 16.81
C SER A 347 20.25 6.66 15.62
N SER A 348 19.95 5.49 15.06
CA SER A 348 20.70 4.91 13.95
C SER A 348 20.24 5.43 12.59
N HIS A 349 21.05 5.17 11.56
CA HIS A 349 20.71 5.41 10.15
C HIS A 349 20.49 4.05 9.47
N PRO A 350 19.25 3.56 9.32
CA PRO A 350 19.01 2.19 8.87
C PRO A 350 19.59 1.86 7.48
N ALA A 351 19.73 2.85 6.61
CA ALA A 351 20.43 2.71 5.32
C ALA A 351 21.86 2.17 5.44
N SER A 352 22.52 2.33 6.60
CA SER A 352 23.87 1.81 6.82
C SER A 352 23.91 0.32 7.15
N TYR A 353 22.82 -0.29 7.61
CA TYR A 353 22.86 -1.66 8.17
C TYR A 353 23.39 -2.72 7.19
N PRO A 354 23.00 -2.71 5.89
CA PRO A 354 23.49 -3.70 4.95
C PRO A 354 25.03 -3.70 4.79
N TYR A 355 25.66 -2.53 4.95
CA TYR A 355 27.10 -2.36 4.76
C TYR A 355 27.94 -3.00 5.88
N ASP A 356 27.37 -3.19 7.06
CA ASP A 356 28.07 -3.82 8.20
C ASP A 356 28.01 -5.35 8.16
N ARG A 357 27.12 -5.93 7.34
CA ARG A 357 26.78 -7.36 7.37
C ARG A 357 26.52 -7.93 5.96
N THR A 358 27.43 -7.64 5.03
CA THR A 358 27.31 -8.08 3.63
C THR A 358 27.24 -9.60 3.46
N GLY A 359 27.78 -10.39 4.40
CA GLY A 359 27.65 -11.86 4.40
C GLY A 359 26.21 -12.38 4.58
N ASN A 360 25.26 -11.50 4.92
CA ASN A 360 23.84 -11.80 5.04
C ASN A 360 23.04 -11.32 3.81
N LEU A 361 23.72 -11.16 2.67
CA LEU A 361 23.13 -10.85 1.37
C LEU A 361 23.54 -11.91 0.35
N ASN A 362 22.73 -12.07 -0.70
CA ASN A 362 23.11 -12.83 -1.89
C ASN A 362 23.72 -11.84 -2.89
N ASP A 363 25.02 -11.98 -3.14
CA ASP A 363 25.76 -11.13 -4.06
C ASP A 363 25.38 -11.43 -5.51
N VAL A 364 24.95 -10.41 -6.26
CA VAL A 364 24.52 -10.55 -7.66
C VAL A 364 25.68 -10.10 -8.55
N VAL A 365 26.32 -11.07 -9.22
CA VAL A 365 27.60 -10.82 -9.91
C VAL A 365 27.50 -10.88 -11.44
N GLN A 366 26.29 -10.91 -11.99
CA GLN A 366 26.04 -11.10 -13.42
C GLN A 366 25.00 -10.12 -13.95
N GLY A 367 25.30 -9.52 -15.11
CA GLY A 367 24.44 -8.58 -15.82
C GLY A 367 24.96 -7.13 -15.77
N ASN A 368 24.27 -6.24 -16.47
CA ASN A 368 24.50 -4.81 -16.48
C ASN A 368 23.16 -4.09 -16.71
N ASN A 369 23.06 -2.80 -16.41
CA ASN A 369 21.91 -1.95 -16.72
C ASN A 369 22.33 -0.81 -17.68
N GLY A 370 23.22 -1.10 -18.64
CA GLY A 370 23.75 -0.11 -19.59
C GLY A 370 25.27 -0.06 -19.62
N GLU A 371 25.79 0.95 -20.31
CA GLU A 371 27.23 1.18 -20.50
C GLU A 371 27.67 2.47 -19.80
N CYS A 372 28.75 2.41 -19.01
CA CYS A 372 29.19 3.55 -18.22
C CYS A 372 30.68 3.46 -17.86
N ALA A 373 31.25 4.62 -17.50
CA ALA A 373 32.58 4.71 -16.92
C ALA A 373 32.51 5.51 -15.60
N PRO A 374 32.93 4.94 -14.46
CA PRO A 374 33.50 3.59 -14.28
C PRO A 374 32.45 2.48 -14.37
N ALA A 375 32.78 1.36 -15.04
CA ALA A 375 31.87 0.24 -15.29
C ALA A 375 31.20 -0.35 -14.04
N ARG A 376 31.77 -0.15 -12.83
CA ARG A 376 31.13 -0.58 -11.56
C ARG A 376 29.73 0.02 -11.38
N LEU A 377 29.47 1.19 -11.93
CA LEU A 377 28.19 1.87 -11.74
C LEU A 377 27.05 1.22 -12.53
N CYS A 378 27.36 0.43 -13.57
CA CYS A 378 26.35 -0.15 -14.44
C CYS A 378 26.54 -1.65 -14.70
N THR A 379 27.63 -2.27 -14.26
CA THR A 379 27.92 -3.70 -14.47
C THR A 379 28.11 -4.41 -13.14
N ALA A 380 27.38 -5.50 -12.96
CA ALA A 380 27.42 -6.32 -11.76
C ALA A 380 28.75 -7.06 -11.59
N ARG A 381 29.19 -7.21 -10.34
CA ARG A 381 30.43 -7.90 -9.98
C ARG A 381 30.50 -8.13 -8.46
N ALA A 382 31.39 -9.02 -8.03
CA ALA A 382 31.56 -9.33 -6.62
C ALA A 382 31.68 -8.09 -5.69
N GLY A 383 30.93 -8.12 -4.60
CA GLY A 383 30.79 -7.03 -3.65
C GLY A 383 29.83 -5.94 -4.15
N TRP A 384 30.00 -4.69 -3.70
CA TRP A 384 29.11 -3.63 -4.17
C TRP A 384 29.23 -3.42 -5.68
N ASP A 385 28.10 -3.29 -6.37
CA ASP A 385 28.00 -2.73 -7.72
C ASP A 385 26.81 -1.77 -7.82
N GLY A 386 26.80 -0.93 -8.86
CA GLY A 386 25.74 0.05 -9.05
C GLY A 386 24.36 -0.59 -9.26
N PRO A 387 24.20 -1.52 -10.23
CA PRO A 387 22.88 -2.07 -10.55
C PRO A 387 22.19 -2.75 -9.36
N THR A 388 22.93 -3.48 -8.53
CA THR A 388 22.34 -4.30 -7.47
C THR A 388 22.74 -3.93 -6.05
N GLY A 389 23.64 -2.96 -5.89
CA GLY A 389 24.17 -2.57 -4.60
C GLY A 389 25.03 -3.68 -4.00
N LEU A 390 24.75 -4.05 -2.75
CA LEU A 390 25.38 -5.17 -2.04
C LEU A 390 24.68 -6.52 -2.32
N GLY A 391 23.73 -6.56 -3.26
CA GLY A 391 22.93 -7.74 -3.57
C GLY A 391 21.57 -7.77 -2.85
N THR A 392 21.01 -8.97 -2.65
CA THR A 392 19.63 -9.15 -2.15
C THR A 392 19.58 -9.80 -0.76
N PRO A 393 18.47 -9.68 0.00
CA PRO A 393 18.41 -10.24 1.35
C PRO A 393 18.63 -11.76 1.41
N ASN A 394 19.48 -12.21 2.34
CA ASN A 394 19.66 -13.62 2.71
C ASN A 394 19.31 -13.77 4.20
N GLY A 395 17.99 -13.79 4.45
CA GLY A 395 17.40 -13.58 5.76
C GLY A 395 17.39 -12.09 6.15
N VAL A 396 17.11 -11.83 7.43
CA VAL A 396 16.96 -10.47 7.95
C VAL A 396 18.25 -9.85 8.51
N GLY A 397 19.32 -10.63 8.63
CA GLY A 397 20.49 -10.24 9.42
C GLY A 397 21.21 -8.98 8.92
N ALA A 398 21.26 -8.75 7.60
CA ALA A 398 21.81 -7.52 7.01
C ALA A 398 20.97 -6.27 7.32
N LEU A 399 19.69 -6.46 7.64
CA LEU A 399 18.71 -5.39 7.88
C LEU A 399 18.39 -5.21 9.38
N THR A 400 18.96 -6.05 10.25
CA THR A 400 18.74 -5.97 11.69
C THR A 400 19.58 -4.85 12.30
N SER A 401 18.96 -4.01 13.14
CA SER A 401 19.65 -2.97 13.90
C SER A 401 20.88 -3.52 14.67
N PRO A 402 22.03 -2.83 14.68
CA PRO A 402 23.20 -3.20 15.49
C PRO A 402 22.92 -3.22 16.99
N THR A 403 21.95 -2.44 17.46
CA THR A 403 21.50 -2.36 18.86
C THR A 403 19.98 -2.47 18.93
N GLY A 404 19.46 -3.19 19.92
CA GLY A 404 18.01 -3.27 20.15
C GLY A 404 17.40 -1.90 20.50
N ALA A 405 16.32 -1.53 19.83
CA ALA A 405 15.55 -0.31 20.11
C ALA A 405 14.50 -0.57 21.20
N ASN A 406 14.20 0.43 22.04
CA ASN A 406 12.93 0.40 22.78
C ASN A 406 11.78 0.87 21.89
N ARG A 407 10.69 0.11 21.89
CA ARG A 407 9.52 0.28 21.02
C ARG A 407 8.26 0.43 21.84
N ILE A 408 7.36 1.29 21.39
CA ILE A 408 5.98 1.35 21.87
C ILE A 408 5.04 1.02 20.71
N THR A 409 4.25 -0.04 20.85
CA THR A 409 3.23 -0.45 19.87
C THR A 409 1.84 -0.18 20.42
N LEU A 410 1.00 0.53 19.67
CA LEU A 410 -0.39 0.80 20.06
C LEU A 410 -1.33 -0.14 19.30
N THR A 411 -2.40 -0.54 20.00
CA THR A 411 -3.54 -1.26 19.43
C THR A 411 -4.81 -0.52 19.81
N ALA A 412 -5.52 -0.03 18.79
CA ALA A 412 -6.79 0.66 18.88
C ALA A 412 -7.63 0.27 17.65
N PRO A 413 -8.96 0.42 17.69
CA PRO A 413 -9.76 0.37 16.47
C PRO A 413 -9.34 1.52 15.54
N VAL A 414 -9.26 1.25 14.24
CA VAL A 414 -8.94 2.30 13.25
C VAL A 414 -10.14 3.22 13.03
N GLN A 415 -11.36 2.74 13.31
CA GLN A 415 -12.60 3.52 13.24
C GLN A 415 -13.49 3.28 14.46
N LYS A 416 -14.17 4.34 14.91
CA LYS A 416 -15.10 4.32 16.04
C LYS A 416 -16.32 5.21 15.76
N PHE A 417 -17.49 4.71 16.12
CA PHE A 417 -18.77 5.42 16.00
C PHE A 417 -19.37 5.76 17.37
N SER A 418 -20.02 6.91 17.48
CA SER A 418 -20.79 7.34 18.66
C SER A 418 -21.89 8.32 18.26
N ALA A 419 -22.88 8.53 19.12
CA ALA A 419 -23.83 9.64 18.99
C ALA A 419 -23.59 10.70 20.07
N VAL A 420 -24.01 11.94 19.81
CA VAL A 420 -24.01 13.01 20.81
C VAL A 420 -24.69 12.54 22.09
N GLY A 421 -23.98 12.65 23.21
CA GLY A 421 -24.41 12.25 24.54
C GLY A 421 -24.13 10.79 24.91
N ASP A 422 -23.63 9.94 24.02
CA ASP A 422 -23.27 8.56 24.34
C ASP A 422 -22.17 8.48 25.40
N VAL A 423 -22.24 7.50 26.31
CA VAL A 423 -21.09 7.20 27.18
C VAL A 423 -20.05 6.47 26.35
N VAL A 424 -18.89 7.10 26.19
CA VAL A 424 -17.74 6.47 25.55
C VAL A 424 -16.82 5.88 26.62
N LEU A 425 -16.39 4.64 26.39
CA LEU A 425 -15.31 3.94 27.10
C LEU A 425 -14.51 3.12 26.08
N GLN A 426 -13.50 3.73 25.46
CA GLN A 426 -12.66 3.10 24.44
C GLN A 426 -11.24 2.89 24.97
N GLN A 427 -10.83 1.64 25.12
CA GLN A 427 -9.46 1.31 25.51
C GLN A 427 -8.52 1.43 24.31
N VAL A 428 -7.42 2.16 24.48
CA VAL A 428 -6.23 2.07 23.63
C VAL A 428 -5.16 1.31 24.40
N ARG A 429 -4.65 0.21 23.85
CA ARG A 429 -3.59 -0.57 24.50
C ARG A 429 -2.25 -0.15 23.93
N ALA A 430 -1.23 -0.11 24.78
CA ALA A 430 0.15 0.06 24.35
C ALA A 430 1.04 -1.00 25.00
N THR A 431 2.02 -1.48 24.24
CA THR A 431 3.04 -2.40 24.72
C THR A 431 4.40 -1.76 24.51
N ASP A 432 5.20 -1.71 25.56
CA ASP A 432 6.59 -1.25 25.54
C ASP A 432 7.54 -2.46 25.53
N SER A 433 8.43 -2.56 24.55
CA SER A 433 9.35 -3.70 24.42
C SER A 433 10.38 -3.80 25.55
N GLY A 434 10.68 -2.68 26.21
CA GLY A 434 11.53 -2.60 27.38
C GLY A 434 10.73 -2.68 28.68
N HIS A 435 9.45 -3.06 28.59
CA HIS A 435 8.54 -3.27 29.72
C HIS A 435 8.39 -2.04 30.64
N ARG A 436 8.54 -0.84 30.09
CA ARG A 436 8.38 0.42 30.82
C ARG A 436 6.91 0.85 30.85
N ARG A 437 6.56 1.68 31.84
CA ARG A 437 5.25 2.35 31.86
C ARG A 437 5.22 3.42 30.77
N VAL A 438 4.09 3.53 30.09
CA VAL A 438 3.84 4.55 29.07
C VAL A 438 2.81 5.57 29.56
N ARG A 439 2.88 6.77 29.00
CA ARG A 439 1.91 7.85 29.21
C ARG A 439 1.19 8.16 27.91
N PHE A 440 -0.14 8.22 27.96
CA PHE A 440 -0.99 8.48 26.80
C PHE A 440 -1.34 9.96 26.66
N THR A 441 -1.41 10.41 25.41
CA THR A 441 -2.00 11.69 25.01
C THR A 441 -2.86 11.48 23.77
N ALA A 442 -3.82 12.37 23.55
CA ALA A 442 -4.66 12.35 22.35
C ALA A 442 -4.90 13.76 21.84
N THR A 443 -4.92 13.92 20.53
CA THR A 443 -5.26 15.16 19.82
C THR A 443 -6.45 14.93 18.90
N ASP A 444 -7.24 15.97 18.64
CA ASP A 444 -8.47 15.90 17.84
C ASP A 444 -9.44 14.81 18.35
N LEU A 445 -9.62 14.76 19.68
CA LEU A 445 -10.71 13.98 20.28
C LEU A 445 -12.04 14.72 20.06
N PRO A 446 -13.16 13.99 19.84
CA PRO A 446 -14.48 14.59 19.87
C PRO A 446 -14.71 15.42 21.12
N ALA A 447 -15.31 16.61 20.95
CA ALA A 447 -15.60 17.52 22.05
C ALA A 447 -16.39 16.80 23.16
N GLY A 448 -15.94 16.88 24.41
CA GLY A 448 -16.52 16.16 25.55
C GLY A 448 -15.89 14.78 25.84
N LEU A 449 -14.97 14.32 25.00
CA LEU A 449 -14.11 13.17 25.28
C LEU A 449 -12.73 13.59 25.81
N ARG A 450 -12.11 12.72 26.61
CA ARG A 450 -10.75 12.86 27.12
C ARG A 450 -10.08 11.48 27.23
N ILE A 451 -8.76 11.45 27.14
CA ILE A 451 -7.97 10.23 27.39
C ILE A 451 -7.35 10.27 28.78
N ASP A 452 -7.47 9.17 29.52
CA ASP A 452 -6.73 8.98 30.75
C ASP A 452 -5.25 8.67 30.43
N ALA A 453 -4.35 9.52 30.91
CA ALA A 453 -2.94 9.45 30.57
C ALA A 453 -2.21 8.20 31.10
N SER A 454 -2.80 7.48 32.07
CA SER A 454 -2.19 6.31 32.71
C SER A 454 -2.73 4.99 32.19
N THR A 455 -4.02 4.97 31.85
CA THR A 455 -4.73 3.75 31.43
C THR A 455 -4.93 3.67 29.93
N GLY A 456 -4.86 4.78 29.19
CA GLY A 456 -5.17 4.83 27.76
C GLY A 456 -6.66 4.67 27.45
N ILE A 457 -7.54 4.81 28.46
CA ILE A 457 -8.99 4.80 28.27
C ILE A 457 -9.42 6.18 27.77
N ILE A 458 -10.03 6.24 26.58
CA ILE A 458 -10.77 7.40 26.09
C ILE A 458 -12.18 7.32 26.66
N PHE A 459 -12.63 8.37 27.35
CA PHE A 459 -13.92 8.40 28.02
C PHE A 459 -14.58 9.78 28.01
N GLY A 460 -15.90 9.80 28.22
CA GLY A 460 -16.69 11.01 28.28
C GLY A 460 -18.00 10.86 27.53
N ARG A 461 -18.59 12.00 27.14
CA ARG A 461 -19.77 12.04 26.27
C ARG A 461 -19.52 13.06 25.17
N PRO A 462 -19.58 12.67 23.89
CA PRO A 462 -19.35 13.62 22.82
C PRO A 462 -20.51 14.62 22.76
N THR A 463 -20.21 15.89 22.52
CA THR A 463 -21.20 16.98 22.62
C THR A 463 -21.62 17.57 21.28
N GLN A 464 -20.88 17.27 20.20
CA GLN A 464 -21.14 17.81 18.86
C GLN A 464 -20.98 16.69 17.83
N PRO A 465 -21.83 16.65 16.79
CA PRO A 465 -21.65 15.74 15.67
C PRO A 465 -20.48 16.24 14.81
N HIS A 466 -19.56 15.33 14.46
CA HIS A 466 -18.48 15.58 13.51
C HIS A 466 -17.69 14.28 13.27
N THR A 467 -16.89 14.27 12.19
CA THR A 467 -15.85 13.24 12.01
C THR A 467 -14.50 13.78 12.46
N HIS A 468 -13.89 13.11 13.43
CA HIS A 468 -12.59 13.44 13.99
C HIS A 468 -11.51 12.46 13.52
N SER A 469 -10.28 12.94 13.44
CA SER A 469 -9.10 12.12 13.16
C SER A 469 -8.23 12.05 14.42
N THR A 470 -8.74 11.39 15.45
CA THR A 470 -8.10 11.34 16.76
C THR A 470 -6.76 10.63 16.67
N THR A 471 -5.66 11.35 16.94
CA THR A 471 -4.33 10.76 17.05
C THR A 471 -4.02 10.46 18.51
N VAL A 472 -3.78 9.20 18.83
CA VAL A 472 -3.36 8.76 20.17
C VAL A 472 -1.87 8.47 20.15
N THR A 473 -1.15 9.01 21.12
CA THR A 473 0.30 8.80 21.31
C THR A 473 0.54 8.16 22.67
N ALA A 474 1.41 7.16 22.73
CA ALA A 474 1.99 6.68 23.98
C ALA A 474 3.50 6.94 23.99
N THR A 475 4.02 7.43 25.11
CA THR A 475 5.43 7.76 25.32
C THR A 475 5.95 7.11 26.61
N ASP A 476 7.14 6.53 26.60
CA ASP A 476 7.77 5.97 27.79
C ASP A 476 8.73 6.98 28.46
N SER A 477 9.42 6.56 29.52
CA SER A 477 10.40 7.40 30.22
C SER A 477 11.72 7.61 29.47
N THR A 478 12.00 6.86 28.40
CA THR A 478 13.19 7.04 27.56
C THR A 478 12.94 8.01 26.40
N GLY A 479 11.69 8.41 26.19
CA GLY A 479 11.27 9.22 25.06
C GLY A 479 10.93 8.40 23.81
N ALA A 480 10.91 7.06 23.90
CA ALA A 480 10.33 6.22 22.87
C ALA A 480 8.84 6.56 22.73
N ARG A 481 8.34 6.58 21.49
CA ARG A 481 6.95 6.94 21.17
C ARG A 481 6.37 5.97 20.16
N GLY A 482 5.06 5.74 20.27
CA GLY A 482 4.24 5.10 19.27
C GLY A 482 2.91 5.84 19.14
N ASN A 483 2.36 5.87 17.93
CA ASN A 483 1.10 6.54 17.66
C ASN A 483 0.13 5.64 16.89
N THR A 484 -1.16 5.97 16.97
CA THR A 484 -2.22 5.40 16.14
C THR A 484 -3.28 6.46 15.86
N VAL A 485 -3.91 6.43 14.70
CA VAL A 485 -5.02 7.33 14.34
C VAL A 485 -6.33 6.55 14.37
N ILE A 486 -7.37 7.16 14.95
CA ILE A 486 -8.74 6.64 15.03
C ILE A 486 -9.64 7.62 14.28
N SER A 487 -10.30 7.14 13.22
CA SER A 487 -11.43 7.84 12.61
C SER A 487 -12.62 7.77 13.56
N TRP A 488 -12.98 8.88 14.20
CA TRP A 488 -14.08 8.92 15.16
C TRP A 488 -15.24 9.71 14.61
N VAL A 489 -16.31 9.01 14.23
CA VAL A 489 -17.54 9.65 13.74
C VAL A 489 -18.53 9.80 14.89
N VAL A 490 -18.93 11.04 15.16
CA VAL A 490 -20.02 11.38 16.08
C VAL A 490 -21.21 11.87 15.27
N SER A 491 -22.37 11.22 15.41
CA SER A 491 -23.63 11.63 14.77
C SER A 491 -24.60 12.24 15.78
N THR A 492 -25.72 12.80 15.32
CA THR A 492 -26.85 13.06 16.22
C THR A 492 -27.63 11.77 16.51
N ARG A 493 -28.46 11.78 17.55
CA ARG A 493 -29.14 10.58 18.07
C ARG A 493 -30.21 10.05 17.12
N SER A 494 -30.77 10.88 16.23
CA SER A 494 -31.79 10.52 15.24
C SER A 494 -31.28 9.57 14.14
N GLY A 495 -29.97 9.53 13.85
CA GLY A 495 -29.35 8.62 12.86
C GLY A 495 -28.60 7.40 13.43
N SER A 496 -28.59 7.22 14.76
CA SER A 496 -27.52 6.46 15.46
C SER A 496 -27.67 4.93 15.59
N ARG A 497 -28.52 4.26 14.81
CA ARG A 497 -28.61 2.78 14.89
C ARG A 497 -28.07 2.15 13.62
N GLY A 498 -26.84 1.63 13.66
CA GLY A 498 -26.28 0.78 12.60
C GLY A 498 -25.95 1.47 11.26
N VAL A 499 -26.20 2.78 11.13
CA VAL A 499 -25.91 3.61 9.95
C VAL A 499 -25.09 4.82 10.41
N VAL A 500 -24.04 5.14 9.69
CA VAL A 500 -23.18 6.32 9.86
C VAL A 500 -23.85 7.50 9.18
N ASN A 501 -23.99 8.62 9.90
CA ASN A 501 -24.47 9.89 9.33
C ASN A 501 -25.78 9.72 8.55
N GLY A 502 -26.72 8.96 9.10
CA GLY A 502 -27.99 8.70 8.42
C GLY A 502 -28.93 9.89 8.35
N ASP A 503 -28.70 10.89 9.20
CA ASP A 503 -29.32 12.22 9.21
C ASP A 503 -28.59 13.22 8.30
N PHE A 504 -27.45 12.84 7.71
CA PHE A 504 -26.69 13.66 6.75
C PHE A 504 -26.16 15.01 7.30
N GLU A 505 -26.14 15.20 8.61
CA GLU A 505 -25.64 16.41 9.30
C GLU A 505 -24.12 16.41 9.49
N SER A 506 -23.41 15.50 8.84
CA SER A 506 -21.95 15.31 8.99
C SER A 506 -21.25 15.09 7.65
N GLY A 507 -21.68 15.83 6.64
CA GLY A 507 -21.16 15.85 5.28
C GLY A 507 -21.28 14.48 4.62
N THR A 508 -20.25 14.04 3.92
CA THR A 508 -20.21 12.72 3.27
C THR A 508 -19.80 11.59 4.21
N GLY A 509 -19.64 11.86 5.52
CA GLY A 509 -19.05 10.92 6.47
C GLY A 509 -19.72 9.54 6.45
N GLY A 510 -18.95 8.50 6.11
CA GLY A 510 -19.42 7.11 6.05
C GLY A 510 -20.21 6.73 4.80
N TRP A 511 -20.44 7.66 3.87
CA TRP A 511 -21.19 7.42 2.63
C TRP A 511 -20.27 7.44 1.41
N THR A 512 -20.47 6.49 0.49
CA THR A 512 -19.93 6.56 -0.87
C THR A 512 -21.04 7.04 -1.80
N GLN A 513 -20.80 8.09 -2.59
CA GLN A 513 -21.83 8.75 -3.37
C GLN A 513 -21.36 9.23 -4.74
N SER A 514 -22.31 9.49 -5.64
CA SER A 514 -22.08 10.35 -6.81
C SER A 514 -21.86 11.82 -6.37
N THR A 515 -21.27 12.63 -7.25
CA THR A 515 -20.98 14.05 -6.99
C THR A 515 -22.25 14.83 -6.56
N ASP A 516 -22.11 15.66 -5.53
CA ASP A 516 -23.15 16.58 -5.00
C ASP A 516 -24.47 15.96 -4.53
N VAL A 517 -24.44 14.67 -4.14
CA VAL A 517 -25.62 13.98 -3.60
C VAL A 517 -25.96 14.45 -2.18
N ILE A 518 -25.07 14.32 -1.20
CA ILE A 518 -25.29 14.82 0.17
C ILE A 518 -25.07 16.33 0.22
N ARG A 519 -26.02 17.05 0.80
CA ARG A 519 -26.05 18.51 0.96
C ARG A 519 -26.40 18.88 2.38
N GLU A 520 -25.91 20.04 2.83
CA GLU A 520 -26.10 20.57 4.19
C GLU A 520 -26.61 22.02 4.16
N ASP A 521 -27.44 22.36 3.16
CA ASP A 521 -28.00 23.70 2.98
C ASP A 521 -29.37 23.90 3.67
N GLY A 522 -29.95 22.82 4.22
CA GLY A 522 -31.27 22.83 4.87
C GLY A 522 -32.45 23.13 3.96
N GLN A 523 -32.24 23.27 2.64
CA GLN A 523 -33.29 23.68 1.71
C GLN A 523 -34.40 22.61 1.60
N TYR A 524 -34.01 21.35 1.68
CA TYR A 524 -34.90 20.21 1.52
C TYR A 524 -34.74 19.15 2.61
N SER A 525 -34.10 19.48 3.74
CA SER A 525 -33.95 18.55 4.86
C SER A 525 -35.32 18.19 5.47
N ASN A 526 -35.42 16.97 6.00
CA ASN A 526 -36.55 16.58 6.84
C ASN A 526 -36.35 17.11 8.26
N HIS A 527 -35.12 17.00 8.76
CA HIS A 527 -34.65 17.58 10.01
C HIS A 527 -33.25 18.18 9.82
N GLY A 528 -32.91 19.21 10.61
CA GLY A 528 -31.58 19.82 10.54
C GLY A 528 -31.27 20.46 9.18
N LEU A 529 -30.03 20.36 8.73
CA LEU A 529 -29.53 20.94 7.48
C LEU A 529 -29.21 19.89 6.40
N GLY A 530 -28.96 18.65 6.81
CA GLY A 530 -28.50 17.54 5.99
C GLY A 530 -29.61 16.86 5.21
N TYR A 531 -29.31 16.41 4.00
CA TYR A 531 -30.12 15.45 3.23
C TYR A 531 -29.33 14.91 2.04
N ALA A 532 -29.76 13.79 1.47
CA ALA A 532 -29.23 13.32 0.19
C ALA A 532 -30.20 13.62 -0.97
N TRP A 533 -29.67 14.21 -2.03
CA TRP A 533 -30.35 14.57 -3.27
C TRP A 533 -29.89 13.69 -4.41
N LEU A 534 -30.78 12.83 -4.92
CA LEU A 534 -30.53 12.01 -6.09
C LEU A 534 -31.44 12.42 -7.26
N GLY A 535 -30.91 12.56 -8.46
CA GLY A 535 -31.62 13.03 -9.65
C GLY A 535 -31.79 14.57 -9.71
N GLY A 536 -32.84 15.03 -10.36
CA GLY A 536 -33.17 16.46 -10.48
C GLY A 536 -32.38 17.24 -11.53
N ARG A 537 -31.65 16.55 -12.40
CA ARG A 537 -30.94 17.17 -13.52
C ARG A 537 -31.87 17.29 -14.73
N ASP A 538 -31.62 18.28 -15.59
CA ASP A 538 -32.36 18.49 -16.85
C ASP A 538 -32.07 17.43 -17.93
N THR A 539 -31.09 16.56 -17.68
CA THR A 539 -30.67 15.48 -18.58
C THR A 539 -30.70 14.15 -17.85
N ALA A 540 -30.69 13.06 -18.62
CA ALA A 540 -30.69 11.73 -18.05
C ALA A 540 -29.48 11.52 -17.13
N SER A 541 -29.71 11.00 -15.93
CA SER A 541 -28.67 10.85 -14.93
C SER A 541 -28.89 9.66 -14.00
N THR A 542 -27.78 9.14 -13.48
CA THR A 542 -27.76 8.09 -12.46
C THR A 542 -26.94 8.59 -11.28
N ASP A 543 -27.58 8.74 -10.12
CA ASP A 543 -26.88 9.02 -8.87
C ASP A 543 -26.93 7.81 -7.96
N SER A 544 -25.90 7.69 -7.12
CA SER A 544 -25.80 6.62 -6.15
C SER A 544 -25.42 7.16 -4.77
N LEU A 545 -25.91 6.47 -3.74
CA LEU A 545 -25.57 6.69 -2.34
C LEU A 545 -25.50 5.33 -1.66
N THR A 546 -24.36 4.98 -1.06
CA THR A 546 -24.11 3.64 -0.53
C THR A 546 -23.34 3.66 0.80
N GLN A 547 -23.59 2.66 1.64
CA GLN A 547 -22.88 2.46 2.89
C GLN A 547 -22.85 0.98 3.30
N GLN A 548 -21.72 0.54 3.86
CA GLN A 548 -21.60 -0.74 4.56
C GLN A 548 -22.13 -0.63 5.98
N VAL A 549 -23.05 -1.52 6.37
CA VAL A 549 -23.76 -1.47 7.64
C VAL A 549 -23.83 -2.85 8.28
N LYS A 550 -23.73 -2.89 9.61
CA LYS A 550 -23.85 -4.14 10.38
C LYS A 550 -25.29 -4.37 10.80
N VAL A 551 -25.87 -5.49 10.37
CA VAL A 551 -27.24 -5.85 10.75
C VAL A 551 -27.25 -6.51 12.13
N PRO A 552 -28.08 -6.05 13.09
CA PRO A 552 -28.25 -6.69 14.39
C PRO A 552 -28.53 -8.19 14.28
N PHE A 553 -27.96 -8.99 15.18
CA PHE A 553 -28.14 -10.44 15.19
C PHE A 553 -29.50 -10.85 15.81
N ILE A 554 -30.04 -10.04 16.72
CA ILE A 554 -31.25 -10.32 17.52
C ILE A 554 -32.39 -9.39 17.07
N GLY A 555 -33.65 -9.85 17.18
CA GLY A 555 -34.83 -9.05 16.86
C GLY A 555 -35.15 -9.02 15.38
N HIS A 556 -36.08 -8.18 14.93
CA HIS A 556 -36.45 -8.02 13.51
C HIS A 556 -35.82 -6.74 12.96
N PRO A 557 -34.53 -6.79 12.56
CA PRO A 557 -33.83 -5.59 12.14
C PRO A 557 -34.50 -5.01 10.89
N SER A 558 -34.66 -3.69 10.86
CA SER A 558 -35.29 -2.99 9.74
C SER A 558 -34.47 -1.78 9.32
N LEU A 559 -34.30 -1.60 8.01
CA LEU A 559 -33.77 -0.38 7.41
C LEU A 559 -34.87 0.67 7.36
N ARG A 560 -34.69 1.77 8.08
CA ARG A 560 -35.60 2.91 8.12
C ARG A 560 -34.97 4.11 7.45
N PHE A 561 -35.77 4.91 6.78
CA PHE A 561 -35.37 6.18 6.17
C PHE A 561 -36.61 6.99 5.79
N ALA A 562 -36.47 8.29 5.62
CA ALA A 562 -37.48 9.18 5.06
C ALA A 562 -37.19 9.41 3.58
N VAL A 563 -38.21 9.38 2.72
CA VAL A 563 -38.08 9.70 1.29
C VAL A 563 -39.10 10.74 0.85
N ARG A 564 -38.65 11.75 0.10
CA ARG A 564 -39.50 12.73 -0.58
C ARG A 564 -39.22 12.66 -2.08
N ILE A 565 -40.28 12.68 -2.88
CA ILE A 565 -40.18 12.48 -4.34
C ILE A 565 -40.86 13.66 -5.01
N ASN A 566 -40.15 14.36 -5.89
CA ASN A 566 -40.73 15.38 -6.74
C ASN A 566 -40.47 15.05 -8.21
N GLY A 567 -41.47 14.48 -8.88
CA GLY A 567 -41.41 14.13 -10.30
C GLY A 567 -42.80 13.83 -10.83
N GLN A 568 -42.91 13.59 -12.13
CA GLN A 568 -44.14 13.15 -12.80
C GLN A 568 -43.92 11.91 -13.69
N ASN A 569 -42.66 11.55 -13.95
CA ASN A 569 -42.33 10.47 -14.88
C ASN A 569 -42.23 9.12 -14.16
N ALA A 570 -42.93 8.11 -14.70
CA ALA A 570 -42.94 6.76 -14.15
C ALA A 570 -41.66 5.95 -14.48
N THR A 571 -40.90 6.35 -15.50
CA THR A 571 -39.62 5.72 -15.86
C THR A 571 -38.48 6.15 -14.94
N ASP A 572 -38.61 7.31 -14.32
CA ASP A 572 -37.66 7.79 -13.30
C ASP A 572 -37.83 6.97 -12.02
N VAL A 573 -36.76 6.35 -11.54
CA VAL A 573 -36.82 5.44 -10.39
C VAL A 573 -35.71 5.67 -9.38
N LEU A 574 -36.00 5.34 -8.13
CA LEU A 574 -35.01 5.16 -7.06
C LEU A 574 -35.08 3.72 -6.58
N GLN A 575 -33.99 2.98 -6.75
CA GLN A 575 -33.87 1.61 -6.27
C GLN A 575 -33.10 1.56 -4.95
N VAL A 576 -33.65 0.85 -3.97
CA VAL A 576 -32.95 0.50 -2.74
C VAL A 576 -32.48 -0.94 -2.84
N THR A 577 -31.18 -1.16 -2.68
CA THR A 577 -30.56 -2.48 -2.77
C THR A 577 -29.81 -2.85 -1.50
N VAL A 578 -29.70 -4.16 -1.26
CA VAL A 578 -28.86 -4.76 -0.23
C VAL A 578 -27.95 -5.78 -0.90
N ASP A 579 -26.63 -5.62 -0.77
CA ASP A 579 -25.62 -6.43 -1.47
C ASP A 579 -25.89 -6.55 -2.98
N GLY A 580 -26.34 -5.44 -3.61
CA GLY A 580 -26.69 -5.36 -5.03
C GLY A 580 -28.06 -5.93 -5.40
N LYS A 581 -28.79 -6.56 -4.46
CA LYS A 581 -30.16 -7.05 -4.69
C LYS A 581 -31.19 -5.98 -4.36
N THR A 582 -32.02 -5.61 -5.32
CA THR A 582 -33.12 -4.66 -5.11
C THR A 582 -34.15 -5.22 -4.12
N ILE A 583 -34.41 -4.46 -3.06
CA ILE A 583 -35.42 -4.75 -2.04
C ILE A 583 -36.60 -3.78 -2.09
N ARG A 584 -36.44 -2.62 -2.75
CA ARG A 584 -37.51 -1.64 -2.95
C ARG A 584 -37.24 -0.78 -4.19
N THR A 585 -38.30 -0.35 -4.85
CA THR A 585 -38.23 0.64 -5.94
C THR A 585 -39.29 1.71 -5.71
N PHE A 586 -38.90 2.98 -5.84
CA PHE A 586 -39.80 4.14 -5.88
C PHE A 586 -39.84 4.69 -7.31
N THR A 587 -40.97 5.25 -7.71
CA THR A 587 -41.18 5.81 -9.04
C THR A 587 -41.42 7.32 -8.97
N GLY A 588 -40.93 8.07 -9.95
CA GLY A 588 -41.09 9.52 -10.05
C GLY A 588 -42.56 9.96 -10.23
N ALA A 589 -43.42 9.10 -10.79
CA ALA A 589 -44.85 9.36 -10.93
C ALA A 589 -45.62 9.42 -9.60
N ARG A 590 -45.03 8.97 -8.49
CA ARG A 590 -45.65 9.04 -7.15
C ARG A 590 -45.06 10.18 -6.36
N THR A 591 -45.33 11.40 -6.81
CA THR A 591 -44.92 12.63 -6.14
C THR A 591 -45.42 12.65 -4.70
N SER A 592 -44.56 13.02 -3.76
CA SER A 592 -44.94 13.33 -2.39
C SER A 592 -44.39 14.70 -2.01
N PRO A 593 -45.25 15.69 -1.68
CA PRO A 593 -44.79 17.02 -1.32
C PRO A 593 -44.07 17.06 0.04
N ARG A 594 -44.14 15.96 0.82
CA ARG A 594 -43.49 15.79 2.13
C ARG A 594 -42.68 14.50 2.17
N TYR A 595 -41.77 14.40 3.13
CA TYR A 595 -41.09 13.15 3.45
C TYR A 595 -42.08 12.08 3.94
N VAL A 596 -41.87 10.85 3.46
CA VAL A 596 -42.62 9.66 3.85
C VAL A 596 -41.65 8.66 4.46
N ALA A 597 -41.86 8.29 5.71
CA ALA A 597 -41.08 7.28 6.39
C ALA A 597 -41.23 5.90 5.73
N GLN A 598 -40.12 5.20 5.57
CA GLN A 598 -40.01 3.85 5.03
C GLN A 598 -39.39 2.93 6.08
N SER A 599 -39.75 1.65 6.00
CA SER A 599 -39.21 0.58 6.85
C SER A 599 -39.14 -0.69 6.02
N LEU A 600 -37.93 -1.19 5.78
CA LEU A 600 -37.66 -2.38 4.98
C LEU A 600 -37.05 -3.48 5.85
N ASP A 601 -37.53 -4.71 5.72
CA ASP A 601 -37.07 -5.83 6.55
C ASP A 601 -35.65 -6.26 6.19
N LEU A 602 -34.75 -6.27 7.18
CA LEU A 602 -33.38 -6.77 7.08
C LEU A 602 -33.18 -8.11 7.81
N THR A 603 -34.25 -8.74 8.30
CA THR A 603 -34.19 -10.05 8.96
C THR A 603 -33.39 -11.11 8.19
N PRO A 604 -33.45 -11.20 6.84
CA PRO A 604 -32.62 -12.16 6.09
C PRO A 604 -31.10 -11.95 6.21
N TYR A 605 -30.66 -10.79 6.72
CA TYR A 605 -29.27 -10.38 6.77
C TYR A 605 -28.68 -10.31 8.19
N ARG A 606 -29.38 -10.83 9.21
CA ARG A 606 -28.96 -10.77 10.62
C ARG A 606 -27.50 -11.18 10.83
N GLY A 607 -26.77 -10.38 11.61
CA GLY A 607 -25.37 -10.62 11.95
C GLY A 607 -24.37 -10.40 10.82
N ARG A 608 -24.83 -10.14 9.59
CA ARG A 608 -23.97 -9.85 8.44
C ARG A 608 -23.64 -8.36 8.39
N SER A 609 -22.48 -8.06 7.83
CA SER A 609 -22.20 -6.74 7.26
C SER A 609 -22.73 -6.76 5.82
N ILE A 610 -23.55 -5.77 5.47
CA ILE A 610 -24.18 -5.65 4.15
C ILE A 610 -23.89 -4.28 3.56
N THR A 611 -23.90 -4.14 2.25
CA THR A 611 -23.96 -2.83 1.59
C THR A 611 -25.41 -2.45 1.34
N VAL A 612 -25.87 -1.36 1.94
CA VAL A 612 -27.13 -0.70 1.57
C VAL A 612 -26.84 0.38 0.52
N ALA A 613 -27.69 0.47 -0.50
CA ALA A 613 -27.51 1.43 -1.58
C ALA A 613 -28.85 2.01 -2.07
N TRP A 614 -28.83 3.28 -2.44
CA TRP A 614 -29.87 3.98 -3.17
C TRP A 614 -29.30 4.39 -4.52
N THR A 615 -29.99 4.05 -5.60
CA THR A 615 -29.57 4.40 -6.96
C THR A 615 -30.74 5.02 -7.69
N SER A 616 -30.59 6.28 -8.11
CA SER A 616 -31.56 6.93 -8.99
C SER A 616 -31.23 6.64 -10.45
N SER A 617 -32.25 6.55 -11.29
CA SER A 617 -32.13 6.61 -12.74
C SER A 617 -33.24 7.51 -13.22
N THR A 618 -32.88 8.69 -13.75
CA THR A 618 -33.85 9.71 -14.18
C THR A 618 -33.60 10.07 -15.63
N GLU A 619 -34.65 10.30 -16.40
CA GLU A 619 -34.65 10.87 -17.75
C GLU A 619 -35.20 12.30 -17.74
N THR A 620 -35.97 12.66 -16.70
CA THR A 620 -36.53 14.00 -16.47
C THR A 620 -36.06 14.58 -15.14
N PRO A 621 -36.35 15.86 -14.82
CA PRO A 621 -35.96 16.51 -13.56
C PRO A 621 -36.68 15.99 -12.30
N THR A 622 -36.80 14.67 -12.14
CA THR A 622 -37.34 14.04 -10.93
C THR A 622 -36.28 14.06 -9.83
N THR A 623 -36.62 14.61 -8.66
CA THR A 623 -35.76 14.54 -7.47
C THR A 623 -36.25 13.46 -6.51
N PHE A 624 -35.28 12.72 -5.97
CA PHE A 624 -35.45 11.81 -4.84
C PHE A 624 -34.59 12.32 -3.69
N LEU A 625 -35.24 12.72 -2.61
CA LEU A 625 -34.58 13.23 -1.43
C LEU A 625 -34.68 12.19 -0.31
N LEU A 626 -33.57 11.93 0.37
CA LEU A 626 -33.46 10.96 1.47
C LEU A 626 -32.97 11.64 2.73
N ASP A 627 -33.49 11.20 3.86
CA ASP A 627 -33.11 11.66 5.20
C ASP A 627 -33.38 10.58 6.26
N ASP A 628 -32.90 10.77 7.49
CA ASP A 628 -33.18 9.96 8.69
C ASP A 628 -32.94 8.44 8.52
N ILE A 629 -31.85 8.07 7.85
CA ILE A 629 -31.50 6.66 7.60
C ILE A 629 -31.01 5.99 8.89
N SER A 630 -31.56 4.82 9.21
CA SER A 630 -31.16 4.04 10.38
C SER A 630 -31.50 2.56 10.22
N ILE A 631 -30.90 1.71 11.06
CA ILE A 631 -31.20 0.28 11.21
C ILE A 631 -31.64 0.04 12.64
N SER A 632 -32.91 -0.31 12.85
CA SER A 632 -33.48 -0.54 14.20
C SER A 632 -33.76 -2.00 14.48
#